data_AF-A0A3M1LL24-F1
#
_entry.id   AF-A0A3M1LL24-F1
#
_cell.length_a   1.000
_cell.length_b   1.000
_cell.length_c   1.000
_cell.angle_alpha   90.00
_cell.angle_beta   90.00
_cell.angle_gamma   90.00
#
_symmetry.space_group_name_H-M   'P 1'
#
loop_
_entity.id
_entity.type
_entity.pdbx_description
1 polymer ?
#
loop_
_entity_poly.entity_id
_entity_poly.type
_entity_poly.pdbx_seq_one_letter_code
_entity_poly.pdbx_strand_id
1 'polypeptide(L)' 'MNKLMILGIIITILGLIFTAQSQSLVGPSSSFMYNNPDWLTYGLIIAALGIIIIIIGYINRK' A
#
# COMPACT_ATOMS: atom_id res chain seq x y z
N MET A 1 19.76 -1.20 2.36
CA MET A 1 18.35 -1.14 2.80
C MET A 1 18.04 -2.45 3.52
N ASN A 2 17.54 -2.44 4.76
CA ASN A 2 17.29 -3.70 5.45
C ASN A 2 15.99 -4.37 4.96
N LYS A 3 15.80 -5.64 5.31
CA LYS A 3 14.64 -6.45 4.86
C LYS A 3 13.30 -5.80 5.24
N LEU A 4 13.23 -5.14 6.40
CA LEU A 4 12.04 -4.40 6.85
C LEU A 4 11.71 -3.23 5.92
N MET A 5 12.70 -2.42 5.55
CA MET A 5 12.48 -1.32 4.62
C MET A 5 12.01 -1.81 3.24
N ILE A 6 12.56 -2.92 2.74
CA ILE A 6 12.10 -3.53 1.47
C ILE A 6 10.64 -3.97 1.58
N LEU A 7 10.28 -4.68 2.65
CA LEU A 7 8.92 -5.13 2.91
C LEU A 7 7.95 -3.94 3.01
N GLY A 8 8.32 -2.89 3.75
CA GLY A 8 7.50 -1.70 3.91
C GLY A 8 7.28 -0.95 2.59
N ILE A 9 8.28 -0.90 1.71
CA ILE A 9 8.13 -0.34 0.35
C ILE A 9 7.12 -1.14 -0.47
N ILE A 10 7.23 -2.47 -0.48
CA ILE A 10 6.28 -3.34 -1.21
C ILE A 10 4.85 -3.13 -0.71
N ILE A 11 4.65 -3.13 0.61
CA ILE A 11 3.33 -2.91 1.22
C ILE A 11 2.80 -1.52 0.86
N THR A 12 3.64 -0.48 0.90
CA THR A 12 3.25 0.88 0.53
C THR A 12 2.77 0.94 -0.91
N ILE A 13 3.53 0.36 -1.84
CA ILE A 13 3.18 0.32 -3.27
C ILE A 13 1.86 -0.43 -3.49
N LEU A 14 1.66 -1.57 -2.82
CA LEU A 14 0.40 -2.32 -2.91
C LEU A 14 -0.79 -1.49 -2.40
N GLY A 15 -0.65 -0.83 -1.26
CA GLY A 15 -1.70 0.06 -0.73
C GLY A 15 -2.06 1.20 -1.69
N LEU A 16 -1.05 1.80 -2.33
CA LEU A 16 -1.26 2.82 -3.36
C LEU A 16 -1.95 2.27 -4.61
N ILE A 17 -1.59 1.06 -5.07
CA ILE A 17 -2.27 0.39 -6.20
C ILE A 17 -3.73 0.12 -5.86
N PHE A 18 -4.04 -0.39 -4.67
CA PHE A 18 -5.42 -0.65 -4.25
C PHE A 18 -6.23 0.65 -4.14
N THR A 19 -5.61 1.71 -3.62
CA THR A 19 -6.20 3.06 -3.59
C THR A 19 -6.49 3.58 -5.00
N ALA A 20 -5.57 3.39 -5.94
CA ALA A 20 -5.76 3.81 -7.33
C ALA A 20 -6.83 2.97 -8.05
N GLN A 21 -6.87 1.66 -7.78
CA GLN A 21 -7.87 0.75 -8.35
C GLN A 21 -9.28 1.08 -7.83
N SER A 22 -9.42 1.45 -6.55
CA SER A 22 -10.69 1.91 -5.95
C SER A 22 -11.29 3.13 -6.66
N GLN A 23 -10.44 3.95 -7.30
CA GLN A 23 -10.82 5.15 -8.03
C GLN A 23 -10.84 4.93 -9.54
N SER A 24 -10.80 3.67 -9.99
CA SER A 24 -10.84 3.32 -11.42
C SER A 24 -9.63 3.82 -12.23
N LEU A 25 -8.54 4.25 -11.57
CA LEU A 25 -7.35 4.80 -12.23
C LEU A 25 -6.46 3.69 -12.84
N VAL A 26 -6.46 2.50 -12.23
CA VAL A 26 -5.65 1.35 -12.65
C VAL A 26 -6.42 0.03 -12.49
N GLY A 27 -5.99 -0.99 -13.24
CA GLY A 27 -6.52 -2.35 -13.14
C GLY A 27 -7.81 -2.59 -13.95
N PRO A 28 -8.27 -3.85 -14.05
CA PRO A 28 -9.43 -4.20 -14.85
C PRO A 28 -10.74 -3.85 -14.14
N SER A 29 -11.75 -3.46 -14.92
CA SER A 29 -13.11 -3.19 -14.42
C SER A 29 -13.83 -4.41 -13.86
N SER A 30 -13.34 -5.62 -14.14
CA SER A 30 -13.84 -6.87 -13.54
C SER A 30 -13.31 -7.14 -12.13
N SER A 31 -12.34 -6.35 -11.64
CA SER A 31 -11.82 -6.49 -10.28
C SER A 31 -12.87 -6.06 -9.26
N PHE A 32 -13.01 -6.83 -8.18
CA PHE A 32 -13.88 -6.49 -7.04
C PHE A 32 -13.43 -5.19 -6.31
N MET A 33 -12.19 -4.75 -6.53
CA MET A 33 -11.66 -3.50 -6.00
C MET A 33 -11.97 -2.29 -6.87
N TYR A 34 -12.31 -2.51 -8.16
CA TYR A 34 -12.48 -1.42 -9.12
C TYR A 34 -13.72 -0.59 -8.78
N ASN A 35 -13.56 0.74 -8.75
CA ASN A 35 -14.61 1.68 -8.40
C ASN A 35 -15.33 1.39 -7.05
N ASN A 36 -14.61 0.85 -6.07
CA ASN A 36 -15.16 0.43 -4.78
C ASN A 36 -14.63 1.31 -3.63
N PRO A 37 -15.48 2.13 -2.96
CA PRO A 37 -15.03 3.08 -1.93
C PRO A 37 -14.45 2.42 -0.68
N ASP A 38 -14.78 1.17 -0.38
CA ASP A 38 -14.17 0.46 0.75
C ASP A 38 -12.66 0.28 0.53
N TRP A 39 -12.27 0.02 -0.72
CA TRP A 39 -10.87 -0.18 -1.11
C TRP A 39 -10.06 1.12 -1.13
N LEU A 40 -10.70 2.29 -1.15
CA LEU A 40 -10.02 3.56 -0.88
C LEU A 40 -9.48 3.56 0.56
N THR A 41 -10.33 3.22 1.53
CA THR A 41 -9.96 3.20 2.95
C THR A 41 -8.94 2.10 3.22
N TYR A 42 -9.17 0.88 2.72
CA TYR A 42 -8.24 -0.24 2.92
C TYR A 42 -6.88 0.02 2.27
N GLY A 43 -6.86 0.56 1.04
CA GLY A 43 -5.62 0.91 0.34
C GLY A 43 -4.79 1.94 1.12
N LEU A 44 -5.43 2.99 1.65
CA LEU A 44 -4.76 4.01 2.46
C LEU A 44 -4.22 3.44 3.77
N ILE A 45 -4.98 2.59 4.46
CA ILE A 45 -4.51 1.92 5.70
C ILE A 45 -3.29 1.04 5.39
N ILE A 46 -3.34 0.24 4.32
CA ILE A 46 -2.22 -0.62 3.91
C ILE A 46 -1.00 0.24 3.57
N ALA A 47 -1.18 1.34 2.84
CA ALA A 47 -0.09 2.26 2.51
C ALA A 47 0.56 2.86 3.77
N ALA A 48 -0.26 3.30 4.73
CA ALA A 48 0.21 3.83 6.01
C ALA A 48 0.99 2.79 6.84
N LEU A 49 0.52 1.54 6.89
CA LEU A 49 1.24 0.44 7.55
C LEU A 49 2.59 0.18 6.88
N GLY A 50 2.67 0.23 5.55
CA GLY A 50 3.92 0.12 4.81
C GLY A 50 4.93 1.21 5.20
N ILE A 51 4.47 2.46 5.31
CA ILE A 51 5.29 3.60 5.76
C ILE A 51 5.79 3.38 7.19
N ILE A 52 4.94 2.93 8.11
CA ILE A 52 5.32 2.62 9.50
C ILE A 52 6.44 1.55 9.52
N ILE A 53 6.34 0.50 8.71
CA ILE A 53 7.37 -0.54 8.61
C ILE A 53 8.69 0.03 8.07
N ILE A 54 8.64 0.93 7.09
CA ILE A 54 9.85 1.61 6.58
C ILE A 54 10.51 2.41 7.72
N ILE A 55 9.74 3.18 8.49
CA ILE A 55 10.23 3.98 9.61
C ILE A 55 10.88 3.09 10.67
N ILE A 56 10.21 1.99 11.06
CA ILE A 56 10.77 1.01 12.01
C ILE A 56 12.06 0.41 11.46
N GLY A 57 12.08 0.03 10.17
CA GLY A 57 13.27 -0.49 9.52
C GLY A 57 14.41 0.51 9.52
N TYR A 58 14.13 1.79 9.27
CA TYR A 58 15.11 2.86 9.30
C TYR A 58 15.69 3.08 10.71
N ILE A 59 14.84 3.14 11.74
CA ILE A 59 15.27 3.31 13.14
C ILE A 59 16.12 2.13 13.61
N ASN A 60 15.78 0.89 13.19
CA ASN A 60 16.51 -0.32 13.56
C ASN A 60 17.76 -0.58 12.69
N ARG A 61 18.11 0.34 11.79
CA ARG A 61 19.34 0.28 11.00
C ARG A 61 20.51 0.75 11.87
N LYS A 62 20.88 -0.06 12.86
CA LYS A 62 22.19 0.05 13.53
C LYS A 62 23.30 -0.28 12.56
#